data_AF-A0A3B1AB32-F1
#
_entry.id   AF-A0A3B1AB32-F1
#
_cell.length_a   1.000
_cell.length_b   1.000
_cell.length_c   1.000
_cell.angle_alpha   90.00
_cell.angle_beta   90.00
_cell.angle_gamma   90.00
#
_symmetry.space_group_name_H-M   'P 1'
#
loop_
_entity.id
_entity.type
_entity.pdbx_description
1 polymer ?
#
loop_
_entity_poly.entity_id
_entity_poly.type
_entity_poly.pdbx_seq_one_letter_code
_entity_poly.pdbx_strand_id
1 'polypeptide(L)' 'MWANILIAVALVMVIEGFMPAINPELFRKTMLAVTNMSDKHLRIMGISSMTVGAILVYLFTS' A
#
# COMPACT_ATOMS: atom_id res chain seq x y z
N MET A 1 7.70 -2.04 -21.63
CA MET A 1 6.80 -2.90 -20.82
C MET A 1 7.48 -3.50 -19.60
N TRP A 2 8.45 -4.40 -19.73
CA TRP A 2 9.08 -5.08 -18.58
C TRP A 2 9.81 -4.14 -17.61
N ALA A 3 10.51 -3.12 -18.11
CA ALA A 3 11.18 -2.13 -17.27
C ALA A 3 10.19 -1.35 -16.38
N ASN A 4 9.02 -0.99 -16.90
CA ASN A 4 8.00 -0.25 -16.13
C ASN A 4 7.44 -1.09 -14.97
N ILE A 5 7.26 -2.40 -15.20
CA ILE A 5 6.83 -3.34 -14.15
C ILE A 5 7.91 -3.44 -13.07
N LEU A 6 9.18 -3.58 -13.45
CA LEU A 6 10.30 -3.63 -12.50
C LEU A 6 10.41 -2.33 -11.68
N ILE A 7 10.20 -1.16 -12.31
CA ILE A 7 10.18 0.13 -11.62
C ILE A 7 9.01 0.21 -10.63
N ALA A 8 7.81 -0.21 -11.04
CA ALA A 8 6.65 -0.23 -10.15
C ALA A 8 6.89 -1.13 -8.92
N VAL A 9 7.47 -2.32 -9.12
CA VAL A 9 7.85 -3.23 -8.03
C VAL A 9 8.93 -2.60 -7.12
N ALA A 10 9.96 -1.99 -7.71
CA ALA A 10 11.00 -1.32 -6.93
C ALA A 10 10.43 -0.20 -6.05
N LEU A 11 9.50 0.61 -6.58
CA LEU A 11 8.84 1.67 -5.82
C LEU A 11 8.00 1.11 -4.67
N VAL A 12 7.27 0.01 -4.87
CA VAL A 12 6.53 -0.67 -3.79
C VAL A 12 7.49 -1.11 -2.69
N MET A 13 8.64 -1.72 -3.03
CA MET A 13 9.64 -2.13 -2.04
C MET A 13 10.24 -0.94 -1.28
N VAL A 14 10.51 0.17 -1.96
CA VAL A 14 10.98 1.40 -1.32
C VAL A 14 9.93 1.93 -0.35
N ILE A 15 8.66 2.00 -0.75
CA ILE A 15 7.56 2.51 0.09
C ILE A 15 7.33 1.60 1.30
N GLU A 16 7.26 0.29 1.10
CA GLU A 16 7.11 -0.71 2.18
C GLU A 16 8.27 -0.66 3.18
N GLY A 17 9.50 -0.44 2.71
CA GLY A 17 10.69 -0.32 3.55
C GLY A 17 10.89 1.06 4.20
N PHE A 18 10.28 2.11 3.66
CA PHE A 18 10.51 3.49 4.08
C PHE A 18 10.04 3.75 5.51
N MET A 19 8.80 3.38 5.84
CA MET A 19 8.23 3.59 7.17
C MET A 19 8.96 2.81 8.28
N PRO A 20 9.28 1.51 8.14
CA PRO A 20 10.06 0.79 9.16
C PRO A 20 11.50 1.30 9.28
N ALA A 21 12.11 1.82 8.20
CA ALA A 21 13.46 2.37 8.24
C ALA A 21 13.53 3.72 8.97
N ILE A 22 12.53 4.60 8.80
CA ILE A 22 12.51 5.93 9.44
C ILE A 22 12.06 5.85 10.90
N ASN A 23 10.97 5.12 11.17
CA ASN A 23 10.42 5.04 12.52
C ASN A 23 9.83 3.63 12.79
N PRO A 24 10.66 2.70 13.27
CA PRO A 24 10.22 1.34 13.54
C PRO A 24 9.21 1.25 14.70
N GLU A 25 9.16 2.23 15.60
CA GLU A 25 8.18 2.25 16.70
C GLU A 25 6.79 2.61 16.18
N LEU A 26 6.70 3.66 15.36
CA LEU A 26 5.44 4.06 14.72
C LEU A 26 4.92 2.93 13.82
N PHE A 27 5.79 2.30 13.04
CA PHE A 27 5.42 1.15 12.20
C PHE A 27 4.80 0.01 13.03
N ARG A 28 5.43 -0.39 14.14
CA ARG A 28 4.88 -1.42 15.04
C ARG A 28 3.52 -1.01 15.62
N LYS A 29 3.36 0.24 16.06
CA LYS A 29 2.09 0.75 16.57
C LYS A 29 0.98 0.69 15.51
N THR A 30 1.27 1.08 14.28
CA THR A 30 0.33 0.99 13.15
C THR A 30 -0.05 -0.46 12.87
N MET A 31 0.92 -1.38 12.83
CA MET A 31 0.64 -2.82 12.64
C MET A 31 -0.25 -3.39 13.74
N LEU A 32 0.01 -3.05 15.01
CA LEU A 32 -0.85 -3.45 16.13
C LEU A 32 -2.26 -2.86 16.02
N ALA A 33 -2.39 -1.61 15.59
CA ALA A 33 -3.71 -0.99 15.36
C ALA A 33 -4.48 -1.74 14.25
N VAL A 34 -3.80 -2.13 13.16
CA VAL A 34 -4.38 -2.92 12.07
C VAL A 34 -4.84 -4.29 12.58
N THR A 35 -4.08 -4.97 13.44
CA THR A 35 -4.52 -6.26 14.02
C THR A 35 -5.73 -6.16 14.96
N ASN A 36 -6.01 -4.99 15.51
CA ASN A 36 -7.18 -4.74 16.34
C ASN A 36 -8.41 -4.28 15.53
N MET A 37 -8.26 -4.03 14.22
CA MET A 37 -9.39 -3.71 13.36
C MET A 37 -10.22 -4.97 13.06
N SER A 38 -11.55 -4.80 12.98
CA SER A 38 -12.41 -5.90 12.55
C SER A 38 -12.22 -6.22 11.07
N ASP A 39 -12.37 -7.50 10.70
CA ASP A 39 -12.23 -7.99 9.32
C ASP A 39 -13.02 -7.17 8.29
N LYS A 40 -14.19 -6.65 8.69
CA LYS A 40 -15.03 -5.81 7.83
C LYS A 40 -14.32 -4.49 7.47
N HIS A 41 -13.69 -3.82 8.43
CA HIS A 41 -12.94 -2.59 8.17
C HIS A 41 -11.71 -2.85 7.31
N LEU A 42 -10.99 -3.94 7.59
CA LEU A 42 -9.82 -4.34 6.81
C LEU A 42 -10.19 -4.58 5.34
N ARG A 43 -11.31 -5.27 5.10
CA ARG A 43 -11.85 -5.50 3.74
C ARG A 43 -12.25 -4.20 3.05
N ILE A 44 -12.96 -3.31 3.74
CA ILE A 44 -13.39 -2.03 3.15
C ILE A 44 -12.16 -1.18 2.78
N MET A 45 -11.14 -1.13 3.64
CA MET A 45 -9.88 -0.43 3.37
C MET A 45 -9.15 -1.03 2.16
N GLY A 46 -9.10 -2.35 2.06
CA GLY A 46 -8.52 -3.03 0.89
C GLY A 46 -9.28 -2.71 -0.40
N ILE A 47 -10.61 -2.83 -0.39
CA ILE A 47 -11.47 -2.57 -1.55
C ILE A 47 -11.37 -1.10 -1.98
N SER A 48 -11.37 -0.15 -1.04
CA SER A 48 -11.24 1.26 -1.38
C SER A 48 -9.88 1.57 -2.01
N SER A 49 -8.79 1.04 -1.45
CA SER A 49 -7.44 1.17 -2.00
C SER A 49 -7.33 0.59 -3.41
N MET A 50 -7.86 -0.62 -3.62
CA MET A 50 -7.90 -1.25 -4.95
C MET A 50 -8.70 -0.42 -5.96
N THR A 51 -9.84 0.13 -5.55
CA THR A 51 -10.71 0.93 -6.42
C THR A 51 -10.02 2.24 -6.83
N VAL A 52 -9.42 2.95 -5.88
CA VAL A 52 -8.65 4.17 -6.15
C VAL A 52 -7.46 3.86 -7.07
N GLY A 53 -6.72 2.78 -6.80
CA GLY A 53 -5.63 2.33 -7.66
C GLY A 53 -6.07 2.05 -9.10
N ALA A 54 -7.20 1.35 -9.29
CA ALA A 54 -7.75 1.07 -10.61
C ALA A 54 -8.15 2.36 -11.36
N ILE A 55 -8.77 3.31 -10.66
CA ILE A 55 -9.13 4.62 -11.24
C ILE A 55 -7.89 5.38 -11.67
N LEU A 56 -6.84 5.42 -10.83
CA LEU A 56 -5.58 6.10 -11.17
C LEU A 56 -4.91 5.45 -12.38
N VAL A 57 -4.83 4.12 -12.43
CA VAL A 57 -4.29 3.40 -13.60
C VAL A 57 -5.07 3.73 -14.85
N TYR A 58 -6.41 3.74 -14.78
CA TYR A 58 -7.24 4.15 -15.91
C TYR A 58 -6.94 5.58 -16.34
N LEU A 59 -6.93 6.55 -15.43
CA LEU A 59 -6.70 7.97 -15.76
C LEU A 59 -5.32 8.27 -16.37
N PHE A 60 -4.26 7.60 -15.91
CA PHE A 60 -2.90 7.86 -16.39
C PHE A 60 -2.50 7.00 -17.61
N THR A 61 -3.21 5.90 -17.87
CA THR A 61 -2.92 5.02 -19.01
C THR A 61 -3.84 5.21 -20.21
N SER A 62 -5.02 5.82 -20.03
CA SER A 62 -5.98 6.14 -21.11
C SER A 62 -5.58 7.41 -21.84
#